data_AF-A0A6M0ERN9-F1
#
_entry.id   AF-A0A6M0ERN9-F1
#
_cell.length_a   1.000
_cell.length_b   1.000
_cell.length_c   1.000
_cell.angle_alpha   90.00
_cell.angle_beta   90.00
_cell.angle_gamma   90.00
#
_symmetry.space_group_name_H-M   'P 1'
#
loop_
_entity.id
_entity.type
_entity.pdbx_description
1 polymer ?
#
loop_
_entity_poly.entity_id
_entity_poly.type
_entity_poly.pdbx_seq_one_letter_code
_entity_poly.pdbx_strand_id
1 'polypeptide(L)'
;MGQQEHALEISGFKALPVSNGWKWHITFSYGGVITSDESYPTPEVALAIGRTWIDKEAVFNALKQCLCQFRDAGTITVEEYRNLMASFIKTTNHC
;
A
#
# COMPACT_ATOMS: atom_id res chain seq x y z
N MET A 1 20.59 5.06 -15.45
CA MET A 1 20.27 3.64 -15.18
C MET A 1 18.96 3.64 -14.40
N GLY A 2 17.83 3.68 -15.10
CA GLY A 2 16.52 3.87 -14.48
C GLY A 2 16.00 2.55 -13.93
N GLN A 3 15.86 2.48 -12.61
CA GLN A 3 15.07 1.40 -12.01
C GLN A 3 13.61 1.68 -12.36
N GLN A 4 13.03 0.85 -13.23
CA GLN A 4 11.59 0.75 -13.38
C GLN A 4 11.04 0.28 -12.03
N GLU A 5 10.54 1.21 -11.22
CA GLU A 5 9.68 0.88 -10.10
C GLU A 5 8.44 0.20 -10.71
N HIS A 6 8.38 -1.12 -10.61
CA HIS A 6 7.17 -1.87 -10.92
C HIS A 6 6.05 -1.26 -10.07
N ALA A 7 5.11 -0.58 -10.72
CA ALA A 7 3.84 -0.27 -10.09
C ALA A 7 3.29 -1.59 -9.52
N LEU A 8 2.83 -1.57 -8.26
CA LEU A 8 2.20 -2.71 -7.61
C LEU A 8 0.87 -3.01 -8.33
N GLU A 9 0.94 -3.66 -9.49
CA GLU A 9 -0.25 -4.03 -10.25
C GLU A 9 -0.91 -5.23 -9.59
N ILE A 10 -2.11 -5.01 -9.06
CA ILE A 10 -2.93 -6.05 -8.47
C ILE A 10 -3.45 -6.94 -9.59
N SER A 11 -3.08 -8.22 -9.56
CA SER A 11 -3.54 -9.25 -10.50
C SER A 11 -4.76 -10.02 -9.96
N GLY A 12 -4.99 -9.98 -8.64
CA GLY A 12 -6.13 -10.62 -8.01
C GLY A 12 -6.51 -9.97 -6.69
N PHE A 13 -7.82 -9.87 -6.43
CA PHE A 13 -8.36 -9.40 -5.15
C PHE A 13 -9.60 -10.20 -4.80
N LYS A 14 -9.58 -10.88 -3.65
CA LYS A 14 -10.67 -11.76 -3.21
C LYS A 14 -10.77 -11.86 -1.68
N ALA A 15 -11.92 -12.33 -1.21
CA ALA A 15 -12.07 -12.79 0.16
C ALA A 15 -11.69 -14.28 0.25
N LEU A 16 -10.96 -14.65 1.29
CA LEU A 16 -10.61 -16.04 1.61
C LEU A 16 -11.35 -16.49 2.87
N PRO A 17 -12.07 -17.62 2.83
CA PRO A 17 -12.68 -18.18 4.03
C PRO A 17 -11.59 -18.73 4.96
N VAL A 18 -11.74 -18.46 6.25
CA VAL A 18 -10.92 -19.00 7.33
C VAL A 18 -11.85 -19.56 8.42
N SER A 19 -11.30 -20.30 9.38
CA SER A 19 -12.08 -21.00 10.42
C SER A 19 -13.08 -20.10 11.16
N ASN A 20 -12.75 -18.82 11.35
CA ASN A 20 -13.56 -17.86 12.12
C ASN A 20 -13.94 -16.61 11.30
N GLY A 21 -14.11 -16.74 9.98
CA GLY A 21 -14.58 -15.62 9.14
C GLY A 21 -13.87 -15.54 7.79
N TRP A 22 -13.52 -14.33 7.39
CA TRP A 22 -13.02 -14.01 6.07
C TRP A 22 -11.82 -13.08 6.13
N LYS A 23 -10.81 -13.34 5.31
CA LYS A 23 -9.65 -12.45 5.13
C LYS A 23 -9.70 -11.83 3.75
N TRP A 24 -9.26 -10.58 3.61
CA TRP A 24 -9.00 -10.06 2.28
C TRP A 24 -7.62 -10.50 1.81
N HIS A 25 -7.48 -10.72 0.51
CA HIS A 25 -6.29 -11.28 -0.09
C HIS A 25 -6.02 -10.62 -1.44
N ILE A 26 -4.80 -10.14 -1.60
CA ILE A 26 -4.29 -9.45 -2.77
C ILE A 26 -3.17 -10.29 -3.38
N THR A 27 -3.26 -10.51 -4.67
CA THR A 27 -2.21 -11.11 -5.50
C THR A 27 -1.67 -10.03 -6.42
N PHE A 28 -0.36 -9.87 -6.47
CA PHE A 28 0.32 -8.92 -7.37
C PHE A 28 0.78 -9.62 -8.65
N SER A 29 0.95 -8.85 -9.71
CA SER A 29 1.41 -9.34 -11.03
C SER A 29 2.79 -10.00 -10.98
N TYR A 30 3.66 -9.55 -10.07
CA TYR A 30 4.98 -10.15 -9.83
C TYR A 30 4.93 -11.42 -8.96
N GLY A 31 3.75 -11.93 -8.61
CA GLY A 31 3.56 -13.13 -7.80
C GLY A 31 3.61 -12.90 -6.29
N GLY A 32 3.84 -11.67 -5.84
CA GLY A 32 3.70 -11.31 -4.43
C GLY A 32 2.26 -11.46 -3.93
N VAL A 33 2.12 -11.70 -2.63
CA VAL A 33 0.82 -11.90 -2.00
C VAL A 33 0.77 -11.16 -0.68
N ILE A 34 -0.34 -10.45 -0.43
CA ILE A 34 -0.66 -9.86 0.88
C ILE A 34 -2.03 -10.36 1.31
N THR A 35 -2.14 -10.76 2.58
CA THR A 35 -3.40 -11.18 3.20
C THR A 35 -3.59 -10.41 4.48
N SER A 36 -4.83 -10.06 4.81
CA SER A 36 -5.13 -9.40 6.08
C SER A 36 -4.70 -10.23 7.29
N ASP A 37 -4.15 -9.57 8.30
CA ASP A 37 -3.87 -10.22 9.59
C ASP A 37 -5.18 -10.53 10.33
N GLU A 38 -6.09 -9.58 10.32
CA GLU A 38 -7.43 -9.68 10.91
C GLU A 38 -8.35 -10.58 10.08
N SER A 39 -9.35 -11.17 10.77
CA SER A 39 -10.45 -11.90 10.15
C SER A 39 -11.75 -11.12 10.34
N TYR A 40 -12.57 -11.06 9.30
CA TYR A 40 -13.80 -10.28 9.23
C TYR A 40 -15.04 -11.19 9.20
N PRO A 41 -16.20 -10.73 9.68
CA PRO A 41 -17.39 -11.58 9.81
C PRO A 41 -17.95 -12.08 8.47
N THR A 42 -17.89 -11.26 7.42
CA THR A 42 -18.47 -11.58 6.10
C THR A 42 -17.44 -11.29 4.98
N PRO A 43 -17.56 -11.94 3.80
CA PRO A 43 -16.67 -11.68 2.69
C PRO A 43 -16.79 -10.24 2.17
N GLU A 44 -17.98 -9.62 2.24
CA GLU A 44 -18.20 -8.23 1.84
C GLU A 44 -17.45 -7.26 2.74
N VAL A 45 -17.47 -7.48 4.05
CA VAL A 45 -16.70 -6.66 5.00
C VAL A 45 -15.20 -6.82 4.74
N ALA A 46 -14.72 -8.05 4.55
CA ALA A 46 -13.32 -8.29 4.21
C ALA A 46 -12.92 -7.52 2.95
N LEU A 47 -13.70 -7.61 1.87
CA LEU A 47 -13.44 -6.91 0.61
C LEU A 47 -13.51 -5.38 0.75
N ALA A 48 -14.45 -4.85 1.53
CA ALA A 48 -14.56 -3.41 1.76
C ALA A 48 -13.33 -2.86 2.50
N ILE A 49 -12.88 -3.57 3.54
CA ILE A 49 -11.67 -3.21 4.29
C ILE A 49 -10.42 -3.37 3.42
N GLY A 50 -10.31 -4.45 2.66
CA GLY A 50 -9.21 -4.67 1.72
C GLY A 50 -9.13 -3.60 0.63
N ARG A 51 -10.27 -3.13 0.12
CA ARG A 51 -10.31 -1.99 -0.83
C ARG A 51 -9.78 -0.71 -0.18
N THR A 52 -10.23 -0.43 1.04
CA THR A 52 -9.75 0.73 1.81
C THR A 52 -8.23 0.66 2.03
N TRP A 53 -7.69 -0.53 2.27
CA TRP A 53 -6.24 -0.73 2.37
C TRP A 53 -5.53 -0.45 1.04
N ILE A 54 -6.05 -0.98 -0.08
CA ILE A 54 -5.52 -0.73 -1.44
C ILE A 54 -5.49 0.77 -1.74
N ASP A 55 -6.57 1.49 -1.44
CA ASP A 55 -6.67 2.92 -1.72
C ASP A 55 -5.64 3.71 -0.89
N LYS A 56 -5.46 3.36 0.38
CA LYS A 56 -4.41 3.95 1.24
C LYS A 56 -3.02 3.68 0.69
N GLU A 57 -2.74 2.46 0.25
CA GLU A 57 -1.45 2.07 -0.32
C GLU A 57 -1.17 2.81 -1.64
N ALA A 58 -2.19 2.99 -2.48
CA ALA A 58 -2.08 3.76 -3.72
C ALA A 58 -1.75 5.23 -3.45
N VAL A 59 -2.45 5.86 -2.50
CA VAL A 59 -2.16 7.23 -2.07
C VAL A 59 -0.76 7.35 -1.48
N PHE A 60 -0.37 6.38 -0.65
CA PHE A 60 0.97 6.36 -0.04
C PHE A 60 2.08 6.33 -1.09
N ASN A 61 1.95 5.44 -2.08
CA ASN A 61 2.93 5.32 -3.14
C ASN A 61 2.96 6.55 -4.06
N ALA A 62 1.81 7.13 -4.40
CA ALA A 62 1.74 8.35 -5.19
C ALA A 62 2.45 9.53 -4.49
N LEU A 63 2.24 9.69 -3.19
CA LEU A 63 2.89 10.76 -2.42
C LEU A 63 4.40 10.52 -2.28
N LYS A 64 4.82 9.28 -2.02
CA LYS A 64 6.23 8.89 -1.99
C LYS A 64 6.92 9.23 -3.32
N GLN A 65 6.29 8.90 -4.45
CA GLN A 65 6.83 9.23 -5.78
C GLN A 65 6.95 10.74 -6.00
N CYS A 66 5.94 11.51 -5.60
CA CYS A 66 5.96 12.98 -5.67
C CYS A 66 7.12 13.56 -4.85
N LEU A 67 7.32 13.10 -3.61
CA LEU A 67 8.43 13.54 -2.76
C LEU A 67 9.80 13.14 -3.32
N CYS A 68 9.92 11.95 -3.94
CA CYS A 68 11.13 11.56 -4.65
C CYS A 68 11.43 12.52 -5.82
N GLN A 69 10.42 12.86 -6.63
CA GLN A 69 10.57 13.80 -7.74
C GLN A 69 11.00 15.20 -7.26
N PHE A 70 10.41 15.71 -6.18
CA PHE A 70 10.82 17.00 -5.59
C PHE A 70 12.25 16.99 -5.07
N ARG A 71 12.67 15.89 -4.43
CA ARG A 71 14.06 15.72 -4.00
C ARG A 71 15.01 15.68 -5.19
N ASP A 72 14.68 14.92 -6.22
CA ASP A 72 15.53 14.74 -7.41
C ASP A 72 15.63 16.02 -8.24
N ALA A 73 14.58 16.86 -8.22
CA ALA A 73 14.58 18.21 -8.78
C ALA A 73 15.30 19.25 -7.91
N GLY A 74 15.77 18.88 -6.71
CA GLY A 74 16.41 19.80 -5.76
C GLY A 74 15.46 20.81 -5.12
N THR A 75 14.14 20.59 -5.21
CA THR A 75 13.11 21.45 -4.58
C THR A 75 13.06 21.27 -3.07
N ILE A 76 13.36 20.06 -2.60
CA ILE A 76 13.54 19.74 -1.18
C ILE A 76 14.87 19.03 -0.97
N THR A 77 15.46 19.24 0.20
CA THR A 77 16.67 18.54 0.64
C THR A 77 16.40 17.08 0.98
N VAL A 78 17.46 16.29 1.07
CA VAL A 78 17.38 14.88 1.54
C VAL A 78 16.83 14.79 2.97
N GLU A 79 17.15 15.77 3.82
CA GLU A 79 16.66 15.82 5.19
C GLU A 79 15.16 16.14 5.26
N GLU A 80 14.69 17.13 4.48
CA GLU A 80 13.26 17.44 4.36
C GLU A 80 12.47 16.26 3.81
N TYR A 81 12.98 15.58 2.78
CA TYR A 81 12.39 14.33 2.27
C TYR A 81 12.23 13.28 3.37
N ARG A 82 13.29 13.04 4.17
CA ARG A 82 13.26 12.05 5.27
C ARG A 82 12.25 12.43 6.34
N ASN A 83 12.21 13.70 6.73
CA ASN A 83 11.29 14.21 7.74
C ASN A 83 9.83 14.11 7.27
N LEU A 84 9.55 14.47 6.01
CA LEU A 84 8.23 14.37 5.41
C LEU A 84 7.77 12.92 5.30
N MET A 85 8.62 12.01 4.81
CA MET A 85 8.31 10.58 4.76
C MET A 85 8.08 9.99 6.15
N ALA A 86 8.91 10.33 7.13
CA ALA A 86 8.74 9.86 8.52
C ALA A 86 7.43 10.37 9.14
N SER A 87 7.06 11.63 8.88
CA SER A 87 5.78 12.16 9.33
C SER A 87 4.62 11.46 8.64
N PHE A 88 4.74 11.20 7.33
CA PHE A 88 3.68 10.56 6.56
C PHE A 88 3.42 9.13 7.02
N ILE A 89 4.48 8.32 7.16
CA ILE A 89 4.43 6.96 7.72
C ILE A 89 3.66 6.93 9.05
N LYS A 90 3.99 7.86 9.97
CA LYS A 90 3.30 7.99 11.26
C LYS A 90 1.82 8.35 11.10
N THR A 91 1.49 9.33 10.25
CA THR A 91 0.11 9.79 10.08
C THR A 91 -0.77 8.71 9.44
N THR A 92 -0.23 7.91 8.53
CA THR A 92 -0.98 6.84 7.86
C THR A 92 -0.98 5.52 8.62
N ASN A 93 -0.28 5.42 9.76
CA ASN A 93 0.04 4.15 10.43
C ASN A 93 0.54 3.10 9.43
N HIS A 94 1.37 3.55 8.47
CA HIS A 94 1.99 2.68 7.50
C HIS A 94 3.21 2.04 8.19
N CYS A 95 3.38 0.73 8.07
CA CYS A 95 4.42 -0.05 8.75
C CYS A 95 5.41 -0.62 7.75
#